data_AF-A0A966CY31-F1
#
_entry.id   AF-A0A966CY31-F1
#
_cell.length_a   1.000
_cell.length_b   1.000
_cell.length_c   1.000
_cell.angle_alpha   90.00
_cell.angle_beta   90.00
_cell.angle_gamma   90.00
#
_symmetry.space_group_name_H-M   'P 1'
#
loop_
_entity.id
_entity.type
_entity.pdbx_description
1 polymer ?
#
loop_
_entity_poly.entity_id
_entity_poly.type
_entity_poly.pdbx_seq_one_letter_code
_entity_poly.pdbx_strand_id
1 'polypeptide(L)'
;MNKVRSCLALCLVALLSLASTAWAGAVIVDHRCTDITKIPPHWLEKAKELTLHYAHTSHGSQIVSGIQNLESLHPIYSVAVRESGSEGLPPEEAPPALRIYDGNPPETYIQPDDYWEGESGKNRTRSVAATGRYGFSMWSWCGQVSGGSEAYIQNYLDTMSSFEAEFPSMRFIYMTGHLDGSGASGNLHQRNEQIRAYCRANNKVLFDFADIERYNPDGQDFLNLGANDECNYSGGNWANEWCAANPGSELCDSCSCAHSRALNCNQKGRAFWWMMARLAGWPGPGGSVTAPMQLLLLN
;
A
#
# COMPACT_ATOMS: atom_id res chain seq x y z
N MET A 1 0.51 74.23 -4.94
CA MET A 1 1.78 73.49 -4.74
C MET A 1 1.88 73.26 -3.24
N ASN A 2 1.82 72.09 -2.61
CA ASN A 2 2.05 70.70 -2.99
C ASN A 2 1.11 69.80 -2.16
N LYS A 3 0.48 68.79 -2.78
CA LYS A 3 -0.20 67.70 -2.07
C LYS A 3 0.81 66.58 -1.84
N VAL A 4 1.08 66.25 -0.57
CA VAL A 4 1.86 65.08 -0.16
C VAL A 4 1.09 63.82 -0.55
N ARG A 5 1.68 62.99 -1.41
CA ARG A 5 1.15 61.66 -1.76
C ARG A 5 1.80 60.62 -0.86
N SER A 6 1.04 60.10 0.11
CA SER A 6 1.43 58.90 0.86
C SER A 6 1.41 57.68 -0.07
N CYS A 7 2.55 57.05 -0.29
CA CYS A 7 2.65 55.75 -0.93
C CYS A 7 2.48 54.67 0.15
N LEU A 8 1.31 54.01 0.15
CA LEU A 8 1.08 52.81 0.94
C LEU A 8 1.69 51.63 0.15
N ALA A 9 2.80 51.07 0.62
CA ALA A 9 3.37 49.86 0.06
C ALA A 9 2.51 48.66 0.51
N LEU A 10 1.75 48.08 -0.42
CA LEU A 10 1.02 46.84 -0.21
C LEU A 10 2.00 45.67 -0.36
N CYS A 11 2.46 45.09 0.75
CA CYS A 11 3.15 43.80 0.72
C CYS A 11 2.13 42.70 0.41
N LEU A 12 2.11 42.23 -0.84
CA LEU A 12 1.39 41.02 -1.23
C LEU A 12 2.17 39.81 -0.72
N VAL A 13 1.75 39.23 0.40
CA VAL A 13 2.20 37.88 0.79
C VAL A 13 1.45 36.90 -0.11
N ALA A 14 2.12 36.41 -1.15
CA ALA A 14 1.62 35.30 -1.94
C ALA A 14 1.64 34.03 -1.08
N LEU A 15 0.49 33.69 -0.48
CA LEU A 15 0.24 32.35 0.04
C LEU A 15 0.29 31.39 -1.14
N LEU A 16 1.45 30.75 -1.33
CA LEU A 16 1.58 29.54 -2.15
C LEU A 16 0.74 28.46 -1.47
N SER A 17 -0.54 28.38 -1.82
CA SER A 17 -1.33 27.17 -1.60
C SER A 17 -0.64 26.07 -2.39
N LEU A 18 0.07 25.18 -1.70
CA LEU A 18 0.36 23.85 -2.22
C LEU A 18 -1.00 23.22 -2.51
N ALA A 19 -1.47 23.37 -3.74
CA ALA A 19 -2.61 22.64 -4.22
C ALA A 19 -2.20 21.17 -4.13
N SER A 20 -2.70 20.48 -3.10
CA SER A 20 -2.67 19.04 -3.05
C SER A 20 -3.35 18.59 -4.34
N THR A 21 -2.60 17.95 -5.23
CA THR A 21 -3.19 17.22 -6.34
C THR A 21 -3.96 16.07 -5.72
N ALA A 22 -5.19 16.34 -5.30
CA ALA A 22 -6.12 15.33 -4.85
C ALA A 22 -6.25 14.34 -6.01
N TRP A 23 -5.87 13.11 -5.73
CA TRP A 23 -6.04 12.02 -6.66
C TRP A 23 -7.51 11.91 -7.04
N ALA A 24 -7.79 11.88 -8.35
CA ALA A 24 -9.14 11.66 -8.84
C ALA A 24 -9.52 10.18 -8.65
N GLY A 25 -10.07 9.86 -7.48
CA GLY A 25 -10.65 8.55 -7.19
C GLY A 25 -9.82 7.65 -6.25
N ALA A 26 -10.45 6.57 -5.79
CA ALA A 26 -9.81 5.51 -5.01
C ALA A 26 -8.68 4.83 -5.79
N VAL A 27 -7.63 4.42 -5.08
CA VAL A 27 -6.55 3.58 -5.63
C VAL A 27 -6.76 2.17 -5.09
N ILE A 28 -7.29 1.28 -5.93
CA ILE A 28 -7.53 -0.12 -5.56
C ILE A 28 -6.46 -0.98 -6.23
N VAL A 29 -5.67 -1.67 -5.42
CA VAL A 29 -4.57 -2.54 -5.85
C VAL A 29 -4.99 -3.98 -5.55
N ASP A 30 -5.30 -4.72 -6.61
CA ASP A 30 -5.89 -6.04 -6.55
C ASP A 30 -5.16 -7.00 -7.51
N HIS A 31 -5.70 -8.21 -7.79
CA HIS A 31 -5.05 -9.20 -8.66
C HIS A 31 -4.70 -8.67 -10.07
N ARG A 32 -5.34 -7.59 -10.53
CA ARG A 32 -5.10 -6.98 -11.85
C ARG A 32 -3.90 -6.04 -11.86
N CYS A 33 -3.29 -5.81 -10.70
CA CYS A 33 -2.18 -4.88 -10.50
C CYS A 33 -0.82 -5.58 -10.37
N THR A 34 -0.67 -6.81 -10.87
CA THR A 34 0.55 -7.62 -10.71
C THR A 34 1.48 -7.59 -11.93
N ASP A 35 1.04 -7.01 -13.05
CA ASP A 35 1.84 -6.90 -14.27
C ASP A 35 2.77 -5.68 -14.23
N ILE A 36 3.92 -5.85 -13.59
CA ILE A 36 4.93 -4.80 -13.41
C ILE A 36 5.54 -4.28 -14.71
N THR A 37 5.42 -5.00 -15.83
CA THR A 37 5.92 -4.55 -17.14
C THR A 37 5.16 -3.33 -17.65
N LYS A 38 3.95 -3.09 -17.12
CA LYS A 38 3.14 -1.93 -17.43
C LYS A 38 3.60 -0.66 -16.72
N ILE A 39 4.46 -0.76 -15.70
CA ILE A 39 4.96 0.39 -14.95
C ILE A 39 6.11 1.04 -15.74
N PRO A 40 5.94 2.27 -16.26
CA PRO A 40 7.03 2.94 -16.96
C PRO A 40 8.21 3.22 -15.98
N PRO A 41 9.48 3.05 -16.41
CA PRO A 41 10.64 3.27 -15.54
C PRO A 41 10.65 4.62 -14.81
N HIS A 42 10.19 5.69 -15.45
CA HIS A 42 10.02 7.00 -14.81
C HIS A 42 9.21 6.94 -13.50
N TRP A 43 8.15 6.14 -13.45
CA TRP A 43 7.32 6.02 -12.26
C TRP A 43 7.93 5.11 -11.19
N LEU A 44 8.85 4.22 -11.55
CA LEU A 44 9.68 3.50 -10.58
C LEU A 44 10.66 4.45 -9.90
N GLU A 45 11.31 5.33 -10.67
CA GLU A 45 12.20 6.35 -10.11
C GLU A 45 11.43 7.32 -9.20
N LYS A 46 10.22 7.75 -9.59
CA LYS A 46 9.35 8.55 -8.71
C LYS A 46 8.85 7.79 -7.48
N ALA A 47 8.60 6.49 -7.59
CA ALA A 47 8.22 5.68 -6.44
C ALA A 47 9.37 5.59 -5.41
N LYS A 48 10.63 5.53 -5.85
CA LYS A 48 11.80 5.51 -4.96
C LYS A 48 12.02 6.81 -4.19
N GLU A 49 11.44 7.93 -4.62
CA GLU A 49 11.43 9.20 -3.87
C GLU A 49 10.46 9.16 -2.67
N LEU A 50 9.59 8.14 -2.56
CA LEU A 50 8.62 8.01 -1.49
C LEU A 50 9.22 7.33 -0.24
N THR A 51 8.54 7.51 0.88
CA THR A 51 8.88 6.89 2.16
C THR A 51 7.65 6.23 2.78
N LEU A 52 7.83 4.99 3.26
CA LEU A 52 6.74 4.18 3.81
C LEU A 52 7.04 3.79 5.26
N HIS A 53 6.07 4.00 6.14
CA HIS A 53 5.94 3.30 7.41
C HIS A 53 5.07 2.06 7.18
N TYR A 54 5.64 0.88 7.40
CA TYR A 54 4.93 -0.39 7.29
C TYR A 54 4.92 -1.07 8.64
N ALA A 55 3.73 -1.53 9.04
CA ALA A 55 3.53 -2.19 10.32
C ALA A 55 2.74 -3.47 10.08
N HIS A 56 3.21 -4.60 10.60
CA HIS A 56 2.51 -5.84 10.31
C HIS A 56 2.76 -6.94 11.33
N THR A 57 1.90 -7.96 11.23
CA THR A 57 2.09 -9.28 11.83
C THR A 57 2.61 -10.27 10.78
N SER A 58 2.63 -11.58 11.07
CA SER A 58 3.28 -12.57 10.20
C SER A 58 2.85 -12.55 8.73
N HIS A 59 1.56 -12.38 8.41
CA HIS A 59 1.09 -12.34 7.01
C HIS A 59 1.61 -11.13 6.22
N GLY A 60 1.85 -9.98 6.84
CA GLY A 60 2.38 -8.81 6.13
C GLY A 60 3.82 -9.00 5.62
N SER A 61 4.60 -9.87 6.27
CA SER A 61 5.96 -10.22 5.83
C SER A 61 6.00 -10.81 4.40
N GLN A 62 4.86 -11.28 3.90
CA GLN A 62 4.72 -11.76 2.53
C GLN A 62 4.99 -10.65 1.49
N ILE A 63 4.62 -9.40 1.79
CA ILE A 63 4.93 -8.26 0.92
C ILE A 63 6.43 -8.02 0.90
N VAL A 64 7.08 -7.97 2.07
CA VAL A 64 8.53 -7.77 2.21
C VAL A 64 9.31 -8.85 1.45
N SER A 65 8.91 -10.10 1.64
CA SER A 65 9.53 -11.24 0.94
C SER A 65 9.34 -11.15 -0.58
N GLY A 66 8.16 -10.74 -1.04
CA GLY A 66 7.86 -10.55 -2.45
C GLY A 66 8.64 -9.41 -3.12
N ILE A 67 8.78 -8.26 -2.45
CA ILE A 67 9.52 -7.10 -3.01
C ILE A 67 11.03 -7.36 -3.02
N GLN A 68 11.58 -8.01 -1.99
CA GLN A 68 12.99 -8.41 -1.96
C GLN A 68 13.30 -9.46 -3.02
N ASN A 69 12.39 -10.42 -3.23
CA ASN A 69 12.57 -11.39 -4.31
C ASN A 69 12.56 -10.71 -5.68
N LEU A 70 11.62 -9.79 -5.90
CA LEU A 70 11.52 -9.02 -7.14
C LEU A 70 12.77 -8.16 -7.38
N GLU A 71 13.31 -7.51 -6.35
CA GLU A 71 14.58 -6.76 -6.43
C GLU A 71 15.74 -7.67 -6.83
N SER A 72 15.81 -8.90 -6.29
CA SER A 72 16.88 -9.84 -6.61
C SER A 72 16.87 -10.28 -8.09
N LEU A 73 15.68 -10.41 -8.67
CA LEU A 73 15.48 -10.72 -10.09
C LEU A 73 15.69 -9.48 -10.98
N HIS A 74 15.23 -8.32 -10.50
CA HIS A 74 15.16 -7.07 -11.25
C HIS A 74 15.58 -5.87 -10.37
N PRO A 75 16.86 -5.50 -10.35
CA PRO A 75 17.38 -4.44 -9.46
C PRO A 75 16.77 -3.04 -9.65
N ILE A 76 15.99 -2.81 -10.71
CA ILE A 76 15.23 -1.57 -10.89
C ILE A 76 14.11 -1.41 -9.84
N TYR A 77 13.64 -2.50 -9.23
CA TYR A 77 12.64 -2.51 -8.16
C TYR A 77 13.31 -2.47 -6.78
N SER A 78 14.32 -1.59 -6.61
CA SER A 78 15.15 -1.54 -5.41
C SER A 78 14.43 -1.01 -4.17
N VAL A 79 14.63 -1.67 -3.03
CA VAL A 79 14.04 -1.31 -1.74
C VAL A 79 15.10 -1.31 -0.63
N ALA A 80 15.05 -0.29 0.21
CA ALA A 80 15.79 -0.25 1.47
C ALA A 80 14.79 -0.45 2.60
N VAL A 81 14.88 -1.57 3.33
CA VAL A 81 13.98 -1.91 4.43
C VAL A 81 14.75 -1.87 5.75
N ARG A 82 14.22 -1.11 6.71
CA ARG A 82 14.73 -1.08 8.09
C ARG A 82 13.68 -1.65 9.03
N GLU A 83 13.81 -2.93 9.36
CA GLU A 83 13.04 -3.56 10.44
C GLU A 83 13.62 -3.15 11.80
N SER A 84 12.83 -2.46 12.64
CA SER A 84 13.31 -2.01 13.95
C SER A 84 12.18 -1.64 14.92
N GLY A 85 12.37 -1.94 16.20
CA GLY A 85 11.53 -1.42 17.29
C GLY A 85 11.77 0.06 17.61
N SER A 86 12.56 0.77 16.79
CA SER A 86 12.84 2.20 16.95
C SER A 86 12.54 2.92 15.65
N GLU A 87 11.91 4.09 15.73
CA GLU A 87 11.55 4.87 14.54
C GLU A 87 12.80 5.26 13.75
N GLY A 88 12.73 5.11 12.43
CA GLY A 88 13.75 5.62 11.53
C GLY A 88 13.70 4.98 10.16
N LEU A 89 13.88 5.80 9.13
CA LEU A 89 14.10 5.33 7.76
C LEU A 89 15.52 4.75 7.61
N PRO A 90 15.72 3.76 6.72
CA PRO A 90 17.07 3.37 6.28
C PRO A 90 17.79 4.57 5.65
N PRO A 91 19.13 4.58 5.54
CA PRO A 91 19.86 5.67 4.89
C PRO A 91 19.45 5.85 3.42
N GLU A 92 19.75 7.02 2.84
CA GLU A 92 19.63 7.22 1.39
C GLU A 92 20.73 6.47 0.64
N GLU A 93 20.37 5.94 -0.52
CA GLU A 93 21.26 5.14 -1.38
C GLU A 93 21.51 5.84 -2.72
N ALA A 94 22.62 5.48 -3.37
CA ALA A 94 22.98 5.93 -4.71
C ALA A 94 23.39 4.72 -5.56
N PRO A 95 22.55 4.26 -6.52
CA PRO A 95 21.25 4.82 -6.92
C PRO A 95 20.16 4.70 -5.82
N PRO A 96 19.09 5.52 -5.88
CA PRO A 96 18.01 5.47 -4.89
C PRO A 96 17.29 4.11 -4.84
N ALA A 97 16.79 3.79 -3.65
CA ALA A 97 15.87 2.68 -3.38
C ALA A 97 14.66 3.21 -2.60
N LEU A 98 13.50 2.57 -2.76
CA LEU A 98 12.31 2.93 -1.97
C LEU A 98 12.58 2.64 -0.49
N ARG A 99 12.45 3.65 0.38
CA ARG A 99 12.79 3.52 1.80
C ARG A 99 11.56 3.15 2.63
N ILE A 100 11.68 2.03 3.36
CA ILE A 100 10.63 1.47 4.20
C ILE A 100 11.14 1.34 5.63
N TYR A 101 10.43 1.96 6.58
CA TYR A 101 10.54 1.64 7.99
C TYR A 101 9.53 0.55 8.31
N ASP A 102 10.01 -0.60 8.79
CA ASP A 102 9.20 -1.76 9.14
C ASP A 102 9.17 -1.94 10.66
N GLY A 103 8.03 -1.60 11.27
CA GLY A 103 7.83 -1.60 12.71
C GLY A 103 7.05 -0.39 13.20
N ASN A 104 6.67 -0.41 14.48
CA ASN A 104 6.01 0.70 15.17
C ASN A 104 6.49 0.67 16.62
N PRO A 105 7.27 1.66 17.10
CA PRO A 105 8.00 1.50 18.34
C PRO A 105 7.10 1.17 19.54
N PRO A 106 7.52 0.26 20.43
CA PRO A 106 8.84 -0.38 20.50
C PRO A 106 8.95 -1.70 19.71
N GLU A 107 7.95 -2.07 18.91
CA GLU A 107 7.83 -3.42 18.34
C GLU A 107 8.17 -3.46 16.85
N THR A 108 8.47 -4.65 16.34
CA THR A 108 8.48 -4.97 14.90
C THR A 108 7.32 -5.88 14.50
N TYR A 109 6.76 -6.63 15.47
CA TYR A 109 5.56 -7.43 15.26
C TYR A 109 4.32 -6.68 15.75
N ILE A 110 3.60 -6.02 14.84
CA ILE A 110 2.64 -4.97 15.17
C ILE A 110 1.21 -5.53 15.18
N GLN A 111 0.69 -5.82 16.36
CA GLN A 111 -0.71 -6.23 16.54
C GLN A 111 -1.66 -5.03 16.35
N PRO A 112 -2.99 -5.24 16.26
CA PRO A 112 -3.93 -4.13 16.14
C PRO A 112 -3.74 -3.05 17.22
N ASP A 113 -3.52 -3.46 18.47
CA ASP A 113 -3.35 -2.59 19.65
C ASP A 113 -1.99 -1.90 19.74
N ASP A 114 -1.08 -2.24 18.81
CA ASP A 114 0.17 -1.54 18.58
C ASP A 114 0.06 -0.48 17.45
N TYR A 115 -1.07 -0.39 16.73
CA TYR A 115 -1.20 0.52 15.57
C TYR A 115 -2.49 1.36 15.53
N TRP A 116 -3.68 0.73 15.44
CA TRP A 116 -4.96 1.44 15.28
C TRP A 116 -5.97 1.12 16.38
N GLU A 117 -5.81 0.02 17.10
CA GLU A 117 -6.71 -0.36 18.18
C GLU A 117 -6.23 0.23 19.51
N GLY A 118 -7.18 0.71 20.32
CA GLY A 118 -6.87 1.31 21.62
C GLY A 118 -6.07 2.62 21.54
N GLU A 119 -5.99 3.32 22.67
CA GLU A 119 -5.31 4.62 22.72
C GLU A 119 -3.78 4.48 22.63
N SER A 120 -3.23 3.39 23.17
CA SER A 120 -1.79 3.10 23.11
C SER A 120 -1.30 2.93 21.66
N GLY A 121 -1.92 2.03 20.89
CA GLY A 121 -1.55 1.80 19.49
C GLY A 121 -1.71 3.05 18.65
N LYS A 122 -2.84 3.76 18.81
CA LYS A 122 -3.08 5.04 18.13
C LYS A 122 -1.98 6.06 18.40
N ASN A 123 -1.51 6.17 19.65
CA ASN A 123 -0.46 7.11 20.01
C ASN A 123 0.92 6.71 19.49
N ARG A 124 1.21 5.41 19.33
CA ARG A 124 2.44 4.95 18.66
C ARG A 124 2.44 5.36 17.19
N THR A 125 1.35 5.09 16.48
CA THR A 125 1.20 5.49 15.06
C THR A 125 1.25 7.00 14.88
N ARG A 126 0.58 7.77 15.75
CA ARG A 126 0.69 9.24 15.78
C ARG A 126 2.12 9.70 15.99
N SER A 127 2.90 9.03 16.83
CA SER A 127 4.30 9.39 17.08
C SER A 127 5.17 9.21 15.85
N VAL A 128 4.96 8.13 15.08
CA VAL A 128 5.64 7.92 13.79
C VAL A 128 5.19 8.95 12.76
N ALA A 129 3.89 9.19 12.63
CA ALA A 129 3.33 10.17 11.68
C ALA A 129 3.80 11.61 11.98
N ALA A 130 3.87 11.99 13.26
CA ALA A 130 4.31 13.32 13.70
C ALA A 130 5.77 13.64 13.38
N THR A 131 6.60 12.64 13.01
CA THR A 131 7.96 12.89 12.53
C THR A 131 7.99 13.66 11.20
N GLY A 132 6.91 13.60 10.41
CA GLY A 132 6.84 14.17 9.07
C GLY A 132 7.76 13.51 8.04
N ARG A 133 8.37 12.36 8.37
CA ARG A 133 9.34 11.67 7.50
C ARG A 133 8.70 10.74 6.46
N TYR A 134 7.46 10.33 6.70
CA TYR A 134 6.78 9.29 5.95
C TYR A 134 5.64 9.88 5.12
N GLY A 135 5.64 9.62 3.81
CA GLY A 135 4.51 9.99 2.95
C GLY A 135 3.32 9.03 3.08
N PHE A 136 3.57 7.79 3.49
CA PHE A 136 2.58 6.74 3.56
C PHE A 136 2.71 5.88 4.82
N SER A 137 1.57 5.43 5.34
CA SER A 137 1.46 4.43 6.41
C SER A 137 0.64 3.25 5.92
N MET A 138 1.08 2.03 6.18
CA MET A 138 0.31 0.82 5.88
C MET A 138 0.38 -0.15 7.06
N TRP A 139 -0.75 -0.78 7.39
CA TRP A 139 -0.80 -1.84 8.39
C TRP A 139 -1.49 -3.09 7.87
N SER A 140 -0.89 -4.27 8.11
CA SER A 140 -1.40 -5.56 7.64
C SER A 140 -1.94 -6.44 8.76
N TRP A 141 -3.12 -7.01 8.50
CA TRP A 141 -3.77 -8.05 9.29
C TRP A 141 -2.97 -9.36 9.32
N CYS A 142 -3.25 -10.19 10.33
CA CYS A 142 -3.15 -11.64 10.32
C CYS A 142 -4.59 -12.19 10.20
N GLY A 143 -4.99 -13.13 11.07
CA GLY A 143 -6.34 -13.73 11.08
C GLY A 143 -7.43 -12.90 11.76
N GLN A 144 -7.18 -11.66 12.21
CA GLN A 144 -8.15 -10.88 13.00
C GLN A 144 -9.45 -10.60 12.22
N VAL A 145 -9.38 -10.44 10.90
CA VAL A 145 -10.56 -10.18 10.06
C VAL A 145 -11.48 -11.39 9.99
N SER A 146 -10.96 -12.62 10.06
CA SER A 146 -11.76 -13.85 10.01
C SER A 146 -12.83 -13.92 11.10
N GLY A 147 -12.48 -13.51 12.33
CA GLY A 147 -13.40 -13.43 13.47
C GLY A 147 -13.97 -12.03 13.74
N GLY A 148 -13.52 -11.02 13.00
CA GLY A 148 -13.88 -9.62 13.23
C GLY A 148 -15.37 -9.37 13.02
N SER A 149 -16.00 -8.65 13.94
CA SER A 149 -17.37 -8.18 13.78
C SER A 149 -17.45 -6.97 12.83
N GLU A 150 -18.65 -6.64 12.37
CA GLU A 150 -18.89 -5.41 11.60
C GLU A 150 -18.40 -4.15 12.31
N ALA A 151 -18.69 -4.06 13.61
CA ALA A 151 -18.28 -2.93 14.45
C ALA A 151 -16.75 -2.87 14.63
N TYR A 152 -16.09 -4.02 14.69
CA TYR A 152 -14.63 -4.09 14.77
C TYR A 152 -13.98 -3.53 13.50
N ILE A 153 -14.47 -3.92 12.33
CA ILE A 153 -14.00 -3.38 11.05
C ILE A 153 -14.35 -1.90 10.92
N GLN A 154 -15.53 -1.47 11.38
CA GLN A 154 -15.88 -0.05 11.37
C GLN A 154 -14.93 0.78 12.23
N ASN A 155 -14.54 0.31 13.42
CA ASN A 155 -13.57 0.98 14.28
C ASN A 155 -12.18 1.13 13.60
N TYR A 156 -11.74 0.11 12.85
CA TYR A 156 -10.54 0.20 12.02
C TYR A 156 -10.69 1.31 10.96
N LEU A 157 -11.79 1.31 10.21
CA LEU A 157 -12.03 2.27 9.13
C LEU A 157 -12.09 3.72 9.65
N ASP A 158 -12.79 3.93 10.77
CA ASP A 158 -12.93 5.22 11.42
C ASP A 158 -11.59 5.73 11.95
N THR A 159 -10.80 4.85 12.58
CA THR A 159 -9.46 5.22 13.09
C THR A 159 -8.49 5.56 11.96
N MET A 160 -8.46 4.75 10.89
CA MET A 160 -7.60 5.04 9.74
C MET A 160 -7.96 6.40 9.09
N SER A 161 -9.25 6.72 9.02
CA SER A 161 -9.71 8.03 8.54
C SER A 161 -9.38 9.16 9.52
N SER A 162 -9.39 8.91 10.83
CA SER A 162 -8.97 9.93 11.80
C SER A 162 -7.49 10.25 11.66
N PHE A 163 -6.63 9.25 11.42
CA PHE A 163 -5.22 9.51 11.14
C PHE A 163 -5.00 10.36 9.89
N GLU A 164 -5.74 10.12 8.81
CA GLU A 164 -5.65 10.96 7.60
C GLU A 164 -6.11 12.40 7.85
N ALA A 165 -7.09 12.61 8.73
CA ALA A 165 -7.54 13.95 9.13
C ALA A 165 -6.51 14.65 10.05
N GLU A 166 -5.87 13.90 10.95
CA GLU A 166 -4.84 14.40 11.87
C GLU A 166 -3.51 14.72 11.15
N PHE A 167 -3.15 13.94 10.12
CA PHE A 167 -1.88 14.04 9.39
C PHE A 167 -2.09 14.18 7.88
N PRO A 168 -2.54 15.34 7.37
CA PRO A 168 -2.91 15.51 5.96
C PRO A 168 -1.73 15.36 4.97
N SER A 169 -0.49 15.38 5.45
CA SER A 169 0.71 15.13 4.63
C SER A 169 1.06 13.64 4.49
N MET A 170 0.44 12.76 5.26
CA MET A 170 0.66 11.31 5.24
C MET A 170 -0.63 10.60 4.84
N ARG A 171 -0.57 9.73 3.83
CA ARG A 171 -1.74 8.94 3.42
C ARG A 171 -1.71 7.57 4.08
N PHE A 172 -2.87 7.09 4.50
CA PHE A 172 -3.00 5.79 5.15
C PHE A 172 -3.56 4.77 4.16
N ILE A 173 -2.84 3.67 3.98
CA ILE A 173 -3.19 2.59 3.06
C ILE A 173 -4.00 1.55 3.84
N TYR A 174 -5.21 1.31 3.37
CA TYR A 174 -6.12 0.30 3.90
C TYR A 174 -5.75 -1.06 3.34
N MET A 175 -6.01 -2.12 4.10
CA MET A 175 -5.79 -3.50 3.66
C MET A 175 -7.01 -4.36 3.95
N THR A 176 -7.29 -5.34 3.09
CA THR A 176 -8.17 -6.47 3.47
C THR A 176 -7.38 -7.51 4.26
N GLY A 177 -8.07 -8.39 4.99
CA GLY A 177 -7.45 -9.61 5.54
C GLY A 177 -6.98 -10.59 4.45
N HIS A 178 -6.34 -11.68 4.85
CA HIS A 178 -6.00 -12.82 3.98
C HIS A 178 -7.20 -13.78 3.87
N LEU A 179 -7.23 -14.63 2.84
CA LEU A 179 -8.22 -15.69 2.67
C LEU A 179 -8.10 -16.75 3.77
N ASP A 180 -9.25 -17.31 4.18
CA ASP A 180 -9.33 -18.35 5.21
C ASP A 180 -10.15 -19.58 4.78
N GLY A 181 -10.52 -19.67 3.49
CA GLY A 181 -11.29 -20.79 2.95
C GLY A 181 -12.79 -20.75 3.26
N SER A 182 -13.31 -19.73 3.95
CA SER A 182 -14.74 -19.64 4.30
C SER A 182 -15.67 -19.24 3.14
N GLY A 183 -15.09 -18.89 1.98
CA GLY A 183 -15.82 -18.57 0.75
C GLY A 183 -16.63 -17.27 0.81
N ALA A 184 -17.45 -17.02 -0.22
CA ALA A 184 -18.17 -15.76 -0.38
C ALA A 184 -19.21 -15.48 0.73
N SER A 185 -19.79 -16.51 1.34
CA SER A 185 -20.71 -16.36 2.48
C SER A 185 -20.00 -16.22 3.82
N GLY A 186 -18.68 -16.44 3.88
CA GLY A 186 -17.90 -16.41 5.11
C GLY A 186 -17.76 -15.00 5.71
N ASN A 187 -17.57 -14.93 7.02
CA ASN A 187 -17.45 -13.65 7.74
C ASN A 187 -16.29 -12.81 7.20
N LEU A 188 -15.13 -13.42 6.98
CA LEU A 188 -13.96 -12.76 6.39
C LEU A 188 -14.32 -12.04 5.08
N HIS A 189 -14.97 -12.73 4.15
CA HIS A 189 -15.31 -12.14 2.86
C HIS A 189 -16.22 -10.93 3.02
N GLN A 190 -17.25 -11.03 3.87
CA GLN A 190 -18.15 -9.91 4.16
C GLN A 190 -17.43 -8.72 4.79
N ARG A 191 -16.49 -8.97 5.73
CA ARG A 191 -15.67 -7.94 6.35
C ARG A 191 -14.69 -7.29 5.36
N ASN A 192 -14.12 -8.07 4.45
CA ASN A 192 -13.28 -7.55 3.36
C ASN A 192 -14.11 -6.70 2.38
N GLU A 193 -15.34 -7.11 2.05
CA GLU A 193 -16.25 -6.29 1.24
C GLU A 193 -16.64 -4.98 1.93
N GLN A 194 -16.78 -4.97 3.27
CA GLN A 194 -16.97 -3.73 4.04
C GLN A 194 -15.79 -2.77 3.84
N ILE A 195 -14.55 -3.26 3.94
CA ILE A 195 -13.33 -2.44 3.71
C ILE A 195 -13.27 -1.95 2.27
N ARG A 196 -13.53 -2.83 1.29
CA ARG A 196 -13.53 -2.49 -0.15
C ARG A 196 -14.56 -1.41 -0.47
N ALA A 197 -15.79 -1.56 0.03
CA ALA A 197 -16.86 -0.60 -0.18
C ALA A 197 -16.49 0.77 0.41
N TYR A 198 -15.95 0.80 1.63
CA TYR A 198 -15.48 2.02 2.27
C TYR A 198 -14.40 2.72 1.44
N CYS A 199 -13.39 1.98 0.97
CA CYS A 199 -12.29 2.56 0.21
C CYS A 199 -12.76 3.17 -1.11
N ARG A 200 -13.64 2.47 -1.84
CA ARG A 200 -14.23 2.97 -3.09
C ARG A 200 -15.08 4.22 -2.86
N ALA A 201 -15.93 4.21 -1.84
CA ALA A 201 -16.83 5.33 -1.55
C ALA A 201 -16.10 6.59 -1.06
N ASN A 202 -14.94 6.43 -0.42
CA ASN A 202 -14.22 7.54 0.22
C ASN A 202 -12.86 7.85 -0.44
N ASN A 203 -12.63 7.39 -1.67
CA ASN A 203 -11.40 7.64 -2.44
C ASN A 203 -10.10 7.24 -1.70
N LYS A 204 -10.14 6.14 -0.95
CA LYS A 204 -8.99 5.65 -0.18
C LYS A 204 -8.02 4.87 -1.06
N VAL A 205 -6.83 4.59 -0.52
CA VAL A 205 -5.89 3.62 -1.07
C VAL A 205 -6.16 2.27 -0.41
N LEU A 206 -6.38 1.23 -1.21
CA LEU A 206 -6.59 -0.14 -0.74
C LEU A 206 -5.57 -1.07 -1.38
N PHE A 207 -4.84 -1.82 -0.54
CA PHE A 207 -4.10 -3.00 -0.94
C PHE A 207 -4.93 -4.25 -0.62
N ASP A 208 -5.51 -4.87 -1.65
CA ASP A 208 -6.52 -5.92 -1.52
C ASP A 208 -5.88 -7.30 -1.46
N PHE A 209 -5.37 -7.62 -0.28
CA PHE A 209 -4.67 -8.87 0.03
C PHE A 209 -5.48 -10.12 -0.33
N ALA A 210 -6.75 -10.19 0.09
CA ALA A 210 -7.61 -11.35 -0.16
C ALA A 210 -8.01 -11.47 -1.63
N ASP A 211 -8.05 -10.37 -2.37
CA ASP A 211 -8.29 -10.42 -3.81
C ASP A 211 -7.06 -10.98 -4.54
N ILE A 212 -5.85 -10.49 -4.26
CA ILE A 212 -4.62 -11.06 -4.86
C ILE A 212 -4.50 -12.57 -4.61
N GLU A 213 -4.89 -13.04 -3.42
CA GLU A 213 -4.77 -14.44 -3.01
C GLU A 213 -5.77 -15.40 -3.65
N ARG A 214 -6.91 -14.91 -4.17
CA ARG A 214 -7.96 -15.79 -4.71
C ARG A 214 -7.85 -16.01 -6.21
N TYR A 215 -6.93 -15.33 -6.88
CA TYR A 215 -6.73 -15.42 -8.32
C TYR A 215 -5.37 -16.00 -8.67
N ASN A 216 -5.35 -16.97 -9.59
CA ASN A 216 -4.09 -17.33 -10.25
C ASN A 216 -3.67 -16.24 -11.25
N PRO A 217 -2.43 -16.26 -11.77
CA PRO A 217 -1.96 -15.25 -12.73
C PRO A 217 -2.74 -15.19 -14.04
N ASP A 218 -3.51 -16.23 -14.39
CA ASP A 218 -4.38 -16.25 -15.58
C ASP A 218 -5.76 -15.62 -15.31
N GLY A 219 -6.03 -15.18 -14.08
CA GLY A 219 -7.27 -14.56 -13.66
C GLY A 219 -8.39 -15.53 -13.29
N GLN A 220 -8.09 -16.82 -13.08
CA GLN A 220 -9.06 -17.77 -12.56
C GLN A 220 -9.30 -17.52 -11.07
N ASP A 221 -10.57 -17.40 -10.69
CA ASP A 221 -11.02 -17.18 -9.31
C ASP A 221 -11.23 -18.50 -8.56
N PHE A 222 -10.70 -18.59 -7.34
CA PHE A 222 -10.78 -19.76 -6.47
C PHE A 222 -11.60 -19.51 -5.19
N LEU A 223 -12.20 -18.33 -5.00
CA LEU A 223 -12.97 -18.01 -3.79
C LEU A 223 -14.10 -19.01 -3.52
N ASN A 224 -14.89 -19.34 -4.55
CA ASN A 224 -16.01 -20.28 -4.43
C ASN A 224 -15.59 -21.75 -4.29
N LEU A 225 -14.29 -22.02 -4.48
CA LEU A 225 -13.70 -23.32 -4.23
C LEU A 225 -13.10 -23.42 -2.81
N GLY A 226 -13.29 -22.40 -1.97
CA GLY A 226 -12.76 -22.39 -0.60
C GLY A 226 -11.25 -22.14 -0.56
N ALA A 227 -10.75 -21.25 -1.43
CA ALA A 227 -9.35 -20.85 -1.39
C ALA A 227 -8.95 -20.23 -0.04
N ASN A 228 -7.78 -20.59 0.48
CA ASN A 228 -7.18 -20.00 1.68
C ASN A 228 -5.80 -19.38 1.40
N ASP A 229 -5.18 -18.81 2.44
CA ASP A 229 -3.86 -18.17 2.41
C ASP A 229 -2.71 -19.11 2.00
N GLU A 230 -2.83 -20.41 2.22
CA GLU A 230 -1.90 -21.43 1.70
C GLU A 230 -2.04 -21.71 0.19
N CYS A 231 -2.93 -21.00 -0.49
CA CYS A 231 -3.33 -21.24 -1.89
C CYS A 231 -4.06 -22.58 -2.10
N ASN A 232 -4.48 -23.25 -1.03
CA ASN A 232 -5.26 -24.49 -1.14
C ASN A 232 -6.71 -24.15 -1.48
N TYR A 233 -7.37 -25.00 -2.26
CA TYR A 233 -8.80 -24.95 -2.53
C TYR A 233 -9.38 -26.37 -2.59
N SER A 234 -10.71 -26.51 -2.65
CA SER A 234 -11.39 -27.79 -2.86
C SER A 234 -11.08 -28.33 -4.26
N GLY A 235 -10.03 -29.13 -4.35
CA GLY A 235 -9.54 -29.71 -5.60
C GLY A 235 -8.03 -29.65 -5.78
N GLY A 236 -7.30 -28.88 -4.96
CA GLY A 236 -5.85 -28.82 -5.04
C GLY A 236 -5.22 -27.56 -4.46
N ASN A 237 -4.16 -27.08 -5.10
CA ASN A 237 -3.44 -25.86 -4.74
C ASN A 237 -3.11 -25.07 -6.00
N TRP A 238 -3.80 -23.95 -6.19
CA TRP A 238 -3.80 -23.22 -7.45
C TRP A 238 -2.41 -22.66 -7.80
N ALA A 239 -1.61 -22.31 -6.80
CA ALA A 239 -0.27 -21.78 -7.01
C ALA A 239 0.70 -22.88 -7.48
N ASN A 240 0.65 -24.06 -6.87
CA ASN A 240 1.48 -25.20 -7.28
C ASN A 240 1.11 -25.67 -8.69
N GLU A 241 -0.19 -25.73 -8.99
CA GLU A 241 -0.70 -26.12 -10.31
C GLU A 241 -0.26 -25.13 -11.39
N TRP A 242 -0.42 -23.82 -11.13
CA TRP A 242 0.01 -22.80 -12.08
C TRP A 242 1.52 -22.84 -12.32
N CYS A 243 2.33 -23.04 -11.27
CA CYS A 243 3.78 -23.19 -11.43
C CYS A 243 4.19 -24.45 -12.19
N ALA A 244 3.49 -25.57 -11.99
CA ALA A 244 3.73 -26.79 -12.75
C ALA A 244 3.40 -26.60 -14.25
N ALA A 245 2.37 -25.81 -14.56
CA ALA A 245 1.98 -25.47 -15.92
C ALA A 245 2.87 -24.40 -16.58
N ASN A 246 3.58 -23.58 -15.79
CA ASN A 246 4.40 -22.46 -16.26
C ASN A 246 5.86 -22.58 -15.77
N PRO A 247 6.59 -23.64 -16.17
CA PRO A 247 7.96 -23.86 -15.73
C PRO A 247 8.87 -22.71 -16.19
N GLY A 248 9.68 -22.20 -15.25
CA GLY A 248 10.62 -21.09 -15.51
C GLY A 248 10.01 -19.69 -15.37
N SER A 249 8.72 -19.57 -15.04
CA SER A 249 8.15 -18.28 -14.68
C SER A 249 8.79 -17.70 -13.42
N GLU A 250 9.22 -16.44 -13.48
CA GLU A 250 9.72 -15.70 -12.31
C GLU A 250 8.68 -15.55 -11.19
N LEU A 251 7.38 -15.66 -11.51
CA LEU A 251 6.35 -15.69 -10.47
C LEU A 251 6.50 -16.92 -9.57
N CYS A 252 7.10 -18.00 -10.06
CA CYS A 252 7.34 -19.22 -9.30
C CYS A 252 8.70 -19.26 -8.60
N ASP A 253 9.48 -18.18 -8.70
CA ASP A 253 10.78 -18.11 -8.06
C ASP A 253 10.65 -18.21 -6.53
N SER A 254 11.57 -18.91 -5.90
CA SER A 254 11.45 -19.30 -4.50
C SER A 254 11.70 -18.12 -3.57
N CYS A 255 10.78 -17.85 -2.65
CA CYS A 255 10.99 -16.95 -1.52
C CYS A 255 10.37 -17.54 -0.26
N SER A 256 10.86 -17.10 0.91
CA SER A 256 10.19 -17.42 2.18
C SER A 256 8.84 -16.71 2.19
N CYS A 257 7.74 -17.46 2.19
CA CYS A 257 6.40 -16.89 2.13
C CYS A 257 5.56 -17.40 3.31
N ALA A 258 5.41 -16.57 4.35
CA ALA A 258 4.74 -16.96 5.59
C ALA A 258 3.32 -17.47 5.31
N HIS A 259 3.00 -18.69 5.75
CA HIS A 259 1.68 -19.34 5.60
C HIS A 259 1.19 -19.47 4.15
N SER A 260 2.06 -19.37 3.16
CA SER A 260 1.64 -19.29 1.77
C SER A 260 2.65 -19.91 0.80
N ARG A 261 2.39 -19.78 -0.51
CA ARG A 261 3.28 -20.22 -1.60
C ARG A 261 4.06 -19.04 -2.15
N ALA A 262 5.30 -19.29 -2.58
CA ALA A 262 6.18 -18.26 -3.12
C ALA A 262 5.53 -17.42 -4.22
N LEU A 263 4.72 -18.05 -5.09
CA LEU A 263 3.97 -17.36 -6.13
C LEU A 263 3.06 -16.25 -5.60
N ASN A 264 2.38 -16.49 -4.49
CA ASN A 264 1.49 -15.50 -3.89
C ASN A 264 2.27 -14.29 -3.34
N CYS A 265 3.41 -14.53 -2.67
CA CYS A 265 4.34 -13.45 -2.28
C CYS A 265 4.87 -12.68 -3.49
N ASN A 266 5.27 -13.36 -4.56
CA ASN A 266 5.75 -12.71 -5.79
C ASN A 266 4.68 -11.84 -6.45
N GLN A 267 3.40 -12.26 -6.44
CA GLN A 267 2.27 -11.44 -6.90
C GLN A 267 2.09 -10.20 -6.00
N LYS A 268 2.16 -10.37 -4.68
CA LYS A 268 2.02 -9.26 -3.73
C LYS A 268 3.15 -8.24 -3.84
N GLY A 269 4.40 -8.68 -4.03
CA GLY A 269 5.52 -7.78 -4.26
C GLY A 269 5.36 -6.95 -5.54
N ARG A 270 4.82 -7.56 -6.60
CA ARG A 270 4.50 -6.90 -7.87
C ARG A 270 3.36 -5.89 -7.72
N ALA A 271 2.29 -6.30 -7.05
CA ALA A 271 1.17 -5.42 -6.71
C ALA A 271 1.61 -4.23 -5.83
N PHE A 272 2.56 -4.45 -4.93
CA PHE A 272 3.13 -3.39 -4.10
C PHE A 272 3.84 -2.33 -4.96
N TRP A 273 4.69 -2.75 -5.90
CA TRP A 273 5.33 -1.79 -6.80
C TRP A 273 4.34 -1.06 -7.71
N TRP A 274 3.28 -1.73 -8.15
CA TRP A 274 2.18 -1.06 -8.83
C TRP A 274 1.54 0.02 -7.94
N MET A 275 1.24 -0.32 -6.68
CA MET A 275 0.73 0.64 -5.70
C MET A 275 1.68 1.83 -5.56
N MET A 276 2.97 1.61 -5.33
CA MET A 276 3.93 2.69 -5.13
C MET A 276 4.07 3.57 -6.36
N ALA A 277 4.06 3.00 -7.57
CA ALA A 277 4.04 3.76 -8.80
C ALA A 277 2.76 4.60 -8.95
N ARG A 278 1.59 4.04 -8.61
CA ARG A 278 0.35 4.81 -8.51
C ARG A 278 0.56 5.95 -7.53
N LEU A 279 0.93 5.70 -6.28
CA LEU A 279 1.11 6.73 -5.26
C LEU A 279 2.12 7.83 -5.64
N ALA A 280 3.10 7.51 -6.47
CA ALA A 280 4.08 8.44 -7.01
C ALA A 280 3.53 9.39 -8.09
N GLY A 281 2.32 9.15 -8.61
CA GLY A 281 1.68 9.97 -9.65
C GLY A 281 1.26 9.21 -10.90
N TRP A 282 1.58 7.91 -11.04
CA TRP A 282 1.26 7.17 -12.25
C TRP A 282 -0.25 7.03 -12.45
N PRO A 283 -0.84 7.52 -13.56
CA PRO A 283 -2.28 7.40 -13.78
C PRO A 283 -2.75 5.96 -14.06
N GLY A 284 -1.82 5.01 -14.18
CA GLY A 284 -2.08 3.61 -14.53
C GLY A 284 -2.01 3.33 -16.02
N PRO A 285 -2.23 2.06 -16.42
CA PRO A 285 -2.24 1.66 -17.83
C PRO A 285 -3.29 2.46 -18.62
N GLY A 286 -2.87 3.04 -19.74
CA GLY A 286 -3.76 3.80 -20.63
C GLY A 286 -4.19 5.19 -20.13
N GLY A 287 -3.74 5.62 -18.95
CA GLY A 287 -4.01 6.97 -18.44
C GLY A 287 -3.11 8.02 -19.07
N SER A 288 -3.69 9.13 -19.54
CA SER A 288 -2.91 10.29 -20.02
C SER A 288 -2.36 11.09 -18.84
N VAL A 289 -1.06 11.38 -18.83
CA VAL A 289 -0.48 12.37 -17.92
C VAL A 289 -0.97 13.74 -18.39
N THR A 290 -1.84 14.40 -17.64
CA THR A 290 -2.10 15.83 -17.88
C THR A 290 -0.83 16.57 -17.49
N ALA A 291 -0.07 17.02 -18.49
CA ALA A 291 1.10 17.86 -18.26
C ALA A 291 0.68 19.10 -17.45
N PRO A 292 1.47 19.55 -16.46
CA PRO A 292 1.18 20.79 -15.77
C PRO A 292 1.16 21.93 -16.79
N MET A 293 0.08 22.71 -16.77
CA MET A 293 -0.14 23.86 -17.64
C MET A 293 1.07 24.80 -17.55
N GLN A 294 1.97 24.73 -18.53
CA GLN A 294 3.06 25.67 -18.67
C GLN A 294 2.43 27.04 -18.89
N LEU A 295 2.56 27.91 -17.88
CA LEU A 295 2.17 29.31 -17.98
C LEU A 295 3.04 29.92 -19.09
N LEU A 296 2.47 30.04 -20.29
CA LEU A 296 3.02 30.84 -21.37
C LEU A 296 3.05 32.29 -20.88
N LEU A 297 4.19 32.70 -20.34
CA LEU A 297 4.54 34.11 -20.22
C LEU A 297 4.74 34.63 -21.65
N LEU A 298 3.69 35.24 -22.20
CA LEU A 298 3.82 36.11 -23.36
C LEU A 298 4.52 37.40 -22.93
N ASN A 299 5.58 37.73 -23.64
CA ASN A 299 6.34 38.99 -23.56
C ASN A 299 5.45 40.22 -23.70
#